data_AF-A0A9E9P4M7-F1
#
_entry.id   AF-A0A9E9P4M7-F1
#
_cell.length_a   1.000
_cell.length_b   1.000
_cell.length_c   1.000
_cell.angle_alpha   90.00
_cell.angle_beta   90.00
_cell.angle_gamma   90.00
#
_symmetry.space_group_name_H-M   'P 1'
#
loop_
_entity.id
_entity.type
_entity.pdbx_description
1 polymer ?
#
loop_
_entity_poly.entity_id
_entity_poly.type
_entity_poly.pdbx_seq_one_letter_code
_entity_poly.pdbx_strand_id
1 'polypeptide(L)' 'MIKQYCETNDVPADFIEVDTLQKAKALPCVFNNWAVFYDGRFRTVNLLDVAYLKRMLKK' A
#
# COMPACT_ATOMS: atom_id res chain seq x y z
N MET A 1 1.81 9.87 6.90
CA MET A 1 0.47 9.81 7.54
C MET A 1 -0.07 8.39 7.62
N ILE A 2 -0.15 7.61 6.52
CA ILE A 2 -0.64 6.22 6.59
C ILE A 2 0.21 5.33 7.51
N LYS A 3 1.55 5.36 7.39
CA LYS A 3 2.45 4.59 8.27
C LYS A 3 2.16 4.84 9.75
N GLN A 4 2.16 6.11 10.16
CA GLN A 4 1.85 6.51 11.54
C GLN A 4 0.43 6.10 11.97
N TYR A 5 -0.56 6.20 11.07
CA TYR A 5 -1.92 5.73 11.37
C TYR A 5 -1.94 4.22 11.61
N CYS A 6 -1.27 3.43 10.77
CA CYS A 6 -1.20 1.98 10.95
C CYS A 6 -0.51 1.62 12.27
N GLU A 7 0.62 2.24 12.57
CA GLU A 7 1.35 2.06 13.84
C GLU A 7 0.51 2.46 15.07
N THR A 8 -0.23 3.57 15.01
CA THR A 8 -1.03 4.06 16.15
C THR A 8 -2.31 3.24 16.38
N ASN A 9 -2.81 2.54 15.36
CA ASN A 9 -4.06 1.77 15.43
C ASN A 9 -3.82 0.26 15.34
N ASP A 10 -2.57 -0.20 15.55
CA ASP A 10 -2.17 -1.60 15.48
C ASP A 10 -2.66 -2.32 14.19
N VAL A 11 -2.64 -1.61 13.07
CA VAL A 11 -2.98 -2.18 11.75
C VAL A 11 -1.72 -2.81 11.17
N PRO A 12 -1.69 -4.14 10.95
CA PRO A 12 -0.56 -4.80 10.30
C PRO A 12 -0.40 -4.26 8.87
N ALA A 13 0.75 -3.68 8.57
CA ALA A 13 1.04 -3.14 7.26
C ALA A 13 2.54 -3.13 6.98
N ASP A 14 2.92 -3.58 5.78
CA ASP A 14 4.29 -3.48 5.27
C ASP A 14 4.43 -2.27 4.35
N PHE A 15 5.49 -1.51 4.54
CA PHE A 15 5.85 -0.38 3.67
C PHE A 15 7.18 -0.70 2.98
N ILE A 16 7.08 -1.04 1.70
CA ILE A 16 8.24 -1.44 0.88
C ILE A 16 8.63 -0.27 0.00
N GLU A 17 9.87 0.21 0.16
CA GLU A 17 10.42 1.28 -0.67
C GLU A 17 10.90 0.76 -2.02
N VAL A 18 10.42 1.40 -3.08
CA VAL A 18 10.76 1.10 -4.48
C VAL A 18 11.49 2.30 -5.06
N ASP A 19 12.80 2.30 -4.90
CA ASP A 19 13.74 3.39 -5.22
C ASP A 19 14.48 3.18 -6.56
N THR A 20 14.32 2.03 -7.19
CA THR A 20 15.03 1.63 -8.40
C THR A 20 14.10 1.06 -9.44
N LEU A 21 14.45 1.25 -10.71
CA LEU A 21 13.72 0.70 -11.83
C LEU A 21 13.66 -0.83 -11.79
N GLN A 22 14.72 -1.49 -11.32
CA GLN A 22 14.76 -2.95 -11.20
C GLN A 22 13.74 -3.46 -10.17
N LYS A 23 13.67 -2.84 -8.98
CA LYS A 23 12.64 -3.18 -7.98
C LYS A 23 11.23 -2.99 -8.56
N ALA A 24 10.99 -1.86 -9.23
CA ALA A 24 9.68 -1.58 -9.85
C ALA A 24 9.28 -2.63 -10.90
N LYS A 25 10.23 -3.05 -11.76
CA LYS A 25 9.99 -4.08 -12.79
C LYS A 25 9.75 -5.48 -12.22
N ALA A 26 10.19 -5.76 -11.00
CA ALA A 26 10.01 -7.06 -10.35
C ALA A 26 8.66 -7.20 -9.63
N LEU A 27 7.90 -6.11 -9.48
CA LEU A 27 6.60 -6.14 -8.81
C LEU A 27 5.57 -6.93 -9.65
N PRO A 28 4.69 -7.73 -9.02
CA PRO A 28 3.65 -8.48 -9.73
C PRO A 28 2.44 -7.61 -10.12
N CYS A 29 2.63 -6.29 -10.28
CA CYS A 29 1.56 -5.36 -10.60
C CYS A 29 2.07 -4.16 -11.40
N VAL A 30 1.14 -3.39 -11.94
CA VAL A 30 1.43 -2.03 -12.41
C VAL A 30 1.84 -1.17 -11.23
N PHE A 31 2.86 -0.32 -11.42
CA PHE A 31 3.39 0.57 -10.39
C PHE A 31 3.45 2.00 -10.91
N ASN A 32 2.81 2.93 -10.20
CA ASN A 32 2.81 4.36 -10.53
C ASN A 32 3.13 5.15 -9.26
N ASN A 33 4.39 5.07 -8.80
CA ASN A 33 4.90 5.58 -7.52
C ASN A 33 4.29 4.93 -6.27
N TRP A 34 3.09 4.35 -6.37
CA TRP A 34 2.41 3.61 -5.31
C TRP A 34 1.77 2.33 -5.86
N ALA A 35 1.68 1.33 -5.00
CA ALA A 35 0.88 0.14 -5.20
C ALA A 35 0.38 -0.35 -3.84
N VAL A 36 -0.91 -0.67 -3.75
CA VAL A 36 -1.54 -1.16 -2.53
C VAL A 36 -1.99 -2.59 -2.74
N PHE A 37 -1.56 -3.46 -1.84
CA PHE A 37 -2.01 -4.84 -1.74
C PHE A 37 -2.83 -5.03 -0.46
N TYR A 38 -3.90 -5.80 -0.55
CA TYR A 38 -4.70 -6.19 0.62
C TYR A 38 -5.21 -7.61 0.41
N ASP A 39 -4.95 -8.47 1.38
CA ASP A 39 -5.23 -9.91 1.34
C ASP A 39 -4.58 -10.60 0.13
N GLY A 40 -3.28 -10.34 -0.06
CA GLY A 40 -2.48 -10.89 -1.17
C GLY A 40 -2.86 -10.40 -2.56
N ARG A 41 -3.87 -9.52 -2.69
CA ARG A 41 -4.40 -9.05 -3.98
C ARG A 41 -4.07 -7.58 -4.21
N PHE A 42 -3.67 -7.27 -5.45
CA PHE A 42 -3.49 -5.91 -5.92
C PHE A 42 -4.81 -5.14 -5.88
N ARG A 43 -4.80 -3.90 -5.37
CA ARG A 43 -6.00 -3.05 -5.20
C ARG A 43 -5.96 -1.80 -6.05
N THR A 44 -4.87 -1.04 -6.00
CA THR A 44 -4.76 0.24 -6.69
C THR A 44 -3.32 0.74 -6.74
N VAL A 45 -3.02 1.61 -7.71
CA VAL A 45 -1.79 2.42 -7.75
C VAL A 45 -1.99 3.83 -7.17
N ASN A 46 -3.19 4.16 -6.71
CA ASN A 46 -3.46 5.48 -6.13
C ASN A 46 -2.82 5.58 -4.75
N LEU A 47 -2.31 6.77 -4.44
CA LEU A 47 -1.83 7.09 -3.10
C LEU A 47 -2.97 6.85 -2.08
N LEU A 48 -2.66 6.08 -1.05
CA LEU A 48 -3.61 5.72 -0.02
C LEU A 48 -3.78 6.86 0.99
N ASP A 49 -5.02 7.19 1.32
CA ASP A 49 -5.35 8.05 2.45
C ASP A 49 -6.06 7.26 3.58
N VAL A 50 -6.19 7.88 4.74
CA VAL A 50 -6.75 7.23 5.94
C VAL A 50 -8.23 6.85 5.72
N ALA A 51 -8.99 7.65 4.97
CA ALA A 51 -10.40 7.40 4.72
C ALA A 51 -10.60 6.17 3.82
N TYR A 52 -9.79 6.03 2.77
CA TYR A 52 -9.78 4.89 1.89
C TYR A 52 -9.29 3.63 2.62
N LEU A 53 -8.22 3.72 3.42
CA LEU A 53 -7.74 2.61 4.24
C LEU A 53 -8.86 2.09 5.15
N LYS A 54 -9.55 2.98 5.88
CA LYS A 54 -10.68 2.60 6.75
C LYS A 54 -11.81 1.90 5.98
N ARG A 55 -12.10 2.33 4.75
CA ARG A 55 -13.11 1.68 3.89
C ARG A 55 -12.66 0.31 3.40
N MET A 56 -11.37 0.15 3.12
CA MET A 56 -10.78 -1.11 2.67
C MET A 56 -10.81 -2.17 3.77
N LEU A 57 -10.48 -1.79 5.01
CA LEU A 57 -10.45 -2.69 6.18
C LEU A 57 -11.85 -3.07 6.71
N LYS A 58 -12.90 -2.32 6.35
CA LYS A 58 -14.29 -2.65 6.72
C LYS A 58 -14.92 -3.72 5.85
N LYS A 59 -14.26 -4.11 4.75
CA LYS A 59 -14.70 -5.16 3.83
C LYS A 59 -14.00 -6.46 4.15
#